data_AF-A0AAJ0DIY3-F1
#
_entry.id   AF-A0AAJ0DIY3-F1
#
_cell.length_a   1.000
_cell.length_b   1.000
_cell.length_c   1.000
_cell.angle_alpha   90.00
_cell.angle_beta   90.00
_cell.angle_gamma   90.00
#
_symmetry.space_group_name_H-M   'P 1'
#
loop_
_entity.id
_entity.type
_entity.pdbx_description
1 polymer ?
#
loop_
_entity_poly.entity_id
_entity_poly.type
_entity_poly.pdbx_seq_one_letter_code
_entity_poly.pdbx_strand_id
1 'polypeptide(L)'
;MVGKRAREDEVDNQKPPLKRVRALTTDHLSRLSDELTLRVLSFLSTSQLVKCQRLSHKFHVLAGDSQLWKSLYYNRFVRPRASRLPGIKDLDQSSSNLHFASKASRWLDDEHLVKGGRKTNWKRQYKLHHNWSKGSCAVDEIEVAEQATVPPLVVQLHDGIIYMADQDSLRAWSAKVERQLVAQMSFAGSRRGPPTSLAVDTSEGQVATSRLVIGFEDGSHGLFSLDHEAGRFKVVYRHQASSNGVVSAVAITWPYVVTMTATQLLSIYSFESRSGDDPGADNPCPPRLLHSLRSRTVLPPLSTSLRVAESNIVVSIAYSMPTYLSGWTVGIQEVRIDPSGKLLESRLASAIDQHYRSLAFASPPMMHHLPGPAIGALATPTATEFRHIHTKPTSLSYTHPYLLVSHPDNTLTLYLVTSTADMLTISAGSRLWGHTSSVSGAHVGGRGKAVSVSRRGDELRIWELEGGFASIAAKRRLATGDMSVQLRPEKRPTAEPSQAGLDVVKQAAGADEDASELTLSRGWIGFDDENVVVLKEQSQGRQALVVYDFT
;
A
#
# COMPACT_ATOMS: atom_id res chain seq x y z
N MET A 1 45.30 17.66 79.89
CA MET A 1 46.10 16.69 80.66
C MET A 1 45.85 15.31 80.08
N VAL A 2 46.95 14.68 79.66
CA VAL A 2 47.23 13.27 79.32
C VAL A 2 46.09 12.25 79.41
N GLY A 3 45.95 11.48 78.32
CA GLY A 3 45.22 10.21 78.28
C GLY A 3 45.57 9.40 77.04
N LYS A 4 46.83 8.96 76.95
CA LYS A 4 47.37 8.02 75.95
C LYS A 4 46.53 6.72 75.93
N ARG A 5 46.18 6.20 74.76
CA ARG A 5 46.19 4.74 74.48
C ARG A 5 46.38 4.49 72.98
N ALA A 6 47.28 3.57 72.71
CA ALA A 6 47.89 3.26 71.43
C ALA A 6 47.18 2.10 70.72
N ARG A 7 47.49 1.96 69.43
CA ARG A 7 47.14 0.89 68.49
C ARG A 7 47.41 -0.51 69.04
N GLU A 8 46.50 -1.42 68.73
CA GLU A 8 46.81 -2.81 68.39
C GLU A 8 46.06 -3.16 67.09
N ASP A 9 46.79 -3.82 66.20
CA ASP A 9 46.40 -4.24 64.86
C ASP A 9 45.46 -5.45 64.92
N GLU A 10 44.36 -5.43 64.17
CA GLU A 10 43.74 -6.67 63.67
C GLU A 10 43.30 -6.47 62.22
N VAL A 11 43.95 -7.24 61.35
CA VAL A 11 43.84 -7.22 59.90
C VAL A 11 42.52 -7.88 59.50
N ASP A 12 41.50 -7.08 59.17
CA ASP A 12 40.27 -7.59 58.56
C ASP A 12 40.52 -7.95 57.08
N ASN A 13 40.64 -9.26 56.86
CA ASN A 13 41.03 -9.88 55.61
C ASN A 13 39.81 -10.00 54.68
N GLN A 14 39.33 -8.87 54.14
CA GLN A 14 38.23 -8.87 53.16
C GLN A 14 38.74 -9.33 51.79
N LYS A 15 38.55 -10.63 51.53
CA LYS A 15 38.80 -11.26 50.22
C LYS A 15 37.96 -10.56 49.13
N PRO A 16 38.54 -10.25 47.95
CA PRO A 16 37.78 -9.70 46.84
C PRO A 16 36.73 -10.73 46.34
N PRO A 17 35.61 -10.27 45.75
CA PRO A 17 34.56 -11.17 45.28
C PRO A 17 35.14 -12.17 44.27
N LEU A 18 34.90 -13.45 44.53
CA LEU A 18 35.32 -14.56 43.68
C LEU A 18 34.83 -14.31 42.24
N LYS A 19 35.78 -14.14 41.32
CA LYS A 19 35.52 -14.15 39.88
C LYS A 19 34.71 -15.41 39.56
N ARG A 20 33.53 -15.23 38.96
CA ARG A 20 32.71 -16.33 38.43
C ARG A 20 33.63 -17.30 37.68
N VAL A 21 33.69 -18.54 38.17
CA VAL A 21 34.40 -19.63 37.51
C VAL A 21 33.79 -19.79 36.12
N ARG A 22 34.53 -19.43 35.08
CA ARG A 22 34.15 -19.70 33.69
C ARG A 22 34.12 -21.21 33.53
N ALA A 23 32.95 -21.75 33.19
CA ALA A 23 32.84 -23.14 32.77
C ALA A 23 33.85 -23.40 31.63
N LEU A 24 34.68 -24.43 31.80
CA LEU A 24 35.62 -24.94 30.79
C LEU A 24 34.85 -25.69 29.69
N THR A 25 33.94 -25.00 29.00
CA THR A 25 33.40 -25.49 27.72
C THR A 25 34.34 -25.02 26.64
N THR A 26 35.14 -25.93 26.10
CA THR A 26 36.03 -25.66 24.96
C THR A 26 35.22 -25.11 23.80
N ASP A 27 35.48 -23.86 23.42
CA ASP A 27 34.83 -23.20 22.28
C ASP A 27 35.42 -23.75 20.97
N HIS A 28 34.87 -24.88 20.51
CA HIS A 28 35.26 -25.51 19.25
C HIS A 28 34.85 -24.69 18.03
N LEU A 29 33.84 -23.81 18.15
CA LEU A 29 33.34 -23.01 17.05
C LEU A 29 34.24 -21.79 16.77
N SER A 30 34.83 -21.19 17.81
CA SER A 30 35.78 -20.08 17.63
C SER A 30 37.02 -20.46 16.83
N ARG A 31 37.45 -21.73 16.91
CA ARG A 31 38.62 -22.31 16.23
C ARG A 31 38.38 -22.61 14.74
N LEU A 32 37.13 -22.64 14.28
CA LEU A 32 36.82 -22.88 12.88
C LEU A 32 37.16 -21.64 12.03
N SER A 33 37.49 -21.90 10.76
CA SER A 33 37.60 -20.84 9.77
C SER A 33 36.26 -20.14 9.56
N ASP A 34 36.31 -18.90 9.10
CA ASP A 34 35.11 -18.08 8.91
C ASP A 34 34.17 -18.72 7.87
N GLU A 35 34.71 -19.34 6.82
CA GLU A 35 33.93 -20.05 5.81
C GLU A 35 33.19 -21.28 6.37
N LEU A 36 33.85 -22.10 7.19
CA LEU A 36 33.20 -23.24 7.83
C LEU A 36 32.12 -22.77 8.81
N THR A 37 32.38 -21.67 9.52
CA THR A 37 31.42 -21.08 10.43
C THR A 37 30.20 -20.54 9.67
N LEU A 38 30.40 -19.85 8.54
CA LEU A 38 29.31 -19.39 7.67
C LEU A 38 28.48 -20.55 7.10
N ARG A 39 29.13 -21.65 6.69
CA ARG A 39 28.43 -22.87 6.26
C ARG A 39 27.58 -23.46 7.38
N VAL A 40 28.09 -23.55 8.60
CA VAL A 40 27.31 -24.02 9.75
C VAL A 40 26.12 -23.08 10.03
N LEU A 41 26.35 -21.75 10.01
CA LEU A 41 25.30 -20.76 10.21
C LEU A 41 24.22 -20.81 9.12
N SER A 42 24.57 -21.20 7.88
CA SER A 42 23.62 -21.31 6.77
C SER A 42 22.51 -22.36 6.99
N PHE A 43 22.74 -23.34 7.86
CA PHE A 43 21.74 -24.35 8.23
C PHE A 43 20.81 -23.93 9.38
N LEU A 44 21.07 -22.78 10.02
CA LEU A 44 20.29 -22.33 11.17
C LEU A 44 19.03 -21.56 10.75
N SER A 45 18.00 -21.65 11.58
CA SER A 45 16.79 -20.83 11.44
C SER A 45 17.06 -19.36 11.80
N THR A 46 16.20 -18.45 11.33
CA THR A 46 16.38 -17.01 11.56
C THR A 46 16.36 -16.60 13.02
N SER A 47 15.57 -17.29 13.86
CA SER A 47 15.55 -17.07 15.30
C SER A 47 16.86 -17.49 15.98
N GLN A 48 17.47 -18.58 15.52
CA GLN A 48 18.76 -19.05 16.01
C GLN A 48 19.89 -18.11 15.58
N LEU A 49 19.87 -17.62 14.33
CA LEU A 49 20.86 -16.67 13.82
C LEU A 49 20.88 -15.36 14.61
N VAL A 50 19.71 -14.81 14.95
CA VAL A 50 19.61 -13.60 15.78
C VAL A 50 20.14 -13.87 17.20
N LYS A 51 19.93 -15.06 17.76
CA LYS A 51 20.54 -15.45 19.04
C LYS A 51 22.06 -15.55 18.91
N CYS A 52 22.58 -16.14 17.83
CA CYS A 52 24.02 -16.24 17.57
C CYS A 52 24.71 -14.87 17.48
N GLN A 53 24.05 -13.87 16.91
CA GLN A 53 24.57 -12.49 16.86
C GLN A 53 24.82 -11.86 18.24
N ARG A 54 24.22 -12.40 19.31
CA ARG A 54 24.39 -11.92 20.68
C ARG A 54 25.49 -12.66 21.45
N LEU A 55 26.12 -13.68 20.87
CA LEU A 55 27.09 -14.53 21.57
C LEU A 55 28.49 -13.91 21.64
N SER A 56 28.99 -13.36 20.53
CA SER A 56 30.36 -12.85 20.39
C SER A 56 30.46 -11.87 19.22
N HIS A 57 31.48 -11.00 19.22
CA HIS A 57 31.77 -10.08 18.12
C HIS A 57 32.00 -10.82 16.78
N LYS A 58 32.69 -11.98 16.81
CA LYS A 58 32.89 -12.80 15.60
C LYS A 58 31.56 -13.29 15.04
N PHE A 59 30.70 -13.83 15.90
CA PHE A 59 29.37 -14.30 15.50
C PHE A 59 28.42 -13.17 15.10
N HIS A 60 28.58 -11.98 15.68
CA HIS A 60 27.82 -10.79 15.30
C HIS A 60 28.06 -10.44 13.83
N VAL A 61 29.33 -10.43 13.40
CA VAL A 61 29.72 -10.16 12.00
C VAL A 61 29.27 -11.29 11.09
N LEU A 62 29.60 -12.55 11.41
CA LEU A 62 29.33 -13.70 10.53
C LEU A 62 27.84 -14.02 10.41
N ALA A 63 27.08 -14.02 11.51
CA ALA A 63 25.63 -14.20 11.43
C ALA A 63 24.89 -12.95 10.91
N GLY A 64 25.60 -11.81 10.81
CA GLY A 64 25.14 -10.59 10.15
C GLY A 64 25.41 -10.57 8.64
N ASP A 65 26.07 -11.58 8.09
CA ASP A 65 26.54 -11.56 6.70
C ASP A 65 25.41 -11.44 5.66
N SER A 66 25.64 -10.59 4.66
CA SER A 66 24.65 -10.25 3.64
C SER A 66 24.24 -11.44 2.76
N GLN A 67 25.13 -12.37 2.45
CA GLN A 67 24.83 -13.52 1.58
C GLN A 67 23.97 -14.56 2.31
N LEU A 68 24.22 -14.74 3.61
CA LEU A 68 23.42 -15.61 4.46
C LEU A 68 21.96 -15.10 4.51
N TRP A 69 21.76 -13.81 4.79
CA TRP A 69 20.42 -13.21 4.77
C TRP A 69 19.79 -13.19 3.38
N LYS A 70 20.57 -13.01 2.31
CA LYS A 70 20.09 -13.10 0.92
C LYS A 70 19.54 -14.48 0.59
N SER A 71 20.25 -15.54 0.97
CA SER A 71 19.80 -16.92 0.72
C SER A 71 18.53 -17.27 1.51
N LEU A 72 18.42 -16.82 2.76
CA LEU A 72 17.23 -16.99 3.59
C LEU A 72 16.04 -16.20 3.04
N TYR A 73 16.28 -14.97 2.59
CA TYR A 73 15.27 -14.14 1.93
C TYR A 73 14.74 -14.83 0.67
N TYR A 74 15.65 -15.27 -0.20
CA TYR A 74 15.29 -15.95 -1.44
C TYR A 74 14.49 -17.21 -1.16
N ASN A 75 14.96 -18.09 -0.28
CA ASN A 75 14.30 -19.36 0.02
C ASN A 75 12.90 -19.17 0.63
N ARG A 76 12.69 -18.13 1.45
CA ARG A 76 11.42 -17.89 2.12
C ARG A 76 10.41 -17.14 1.27
N PHE A 77 10.84 -16.07 0.61
CA PHE A 77 9.93 -15.11 -0.03
C PHE A 77 9.91 -15.25 -1.56
N VAL A 78 11.07 -15.46 -2.19
CA VAL A 78 11.22 -15.47 -3.65
C VAL A 78 10.95 -16.85 -4.26
N ARG A 79 11.58 -17.91 -3.74
CA ARG A 79 11.52 -19.27 -4.28
C ARG A 79 10.08 -19.80 -4.36
N PRO A 80 9.22 -19.65 -3.33
CA PRO A 80 7.84 -20.12 -3.43
C PRO A 80 7.00 -19.33 -4.43
N ARG A 81 7.37 -18.07 -4.74
CA ARG A 81 6.69 -17.23 -5.74
C ARG A 81 7.18 -17.59 -7.15
N ALA A 82 8.49 -17.69 -7.35
CA ALA A 82 9.11 -18.07 -8.61
C ALA A 82 8.66 -19.45 -9.10
N SER A 83 8.53 -20.44 -8.20
CA SER A 83 8.06 -21.78 -8.56
C SER A 83 6.59 -21.84 -9.01
N ARG A 84 5.81 -20.76 -8.83
CA ARG A 84 4.39 -20.65 -9.23
C ARG A 84 4.22 -20.08 -10.64
N LEU A 85 5.28 -19.53 -11.25
CA LEU A 85 5.22 -18.99 -12.60
C LEU A 85 5.30 -20.12 -13.65
N PRO A 86 4.41 -20.13 -14.65
CA PRO A 86 4.53 -21.03 -15.80
C PRO A 86 5.87 -20.79 -16.53
N GLY A 87 6.66 -21.85 -16.75
CA GLY A 87 7.92 -21.79 -17.50
C GLY A 87 9.23 -21.87 -16.69
N ILE A 88 9.19 -21.83 -15.35
CA ILE A 88 10.41 -21.96 -14.50
C ILE A 88 10.71 -23.42 -14.11
N LYS A 89 9.75 -24.34 -14.23
CA LYS A 89 9.92 -25.75 -13.85
C LYS A 89 11.00 -26.49 -14.64
N ASP A 90 11.33 -26.05 -15.85
CA ASP A 90 12.32 -26.72 -16.71
C ASP A 90 13.77 -26.30 -16.44
N LEU A 91 13.99 -25.23 -15.65
CA LEU A 91 15.34 -24.74 -15.31
C LEU A 91 15.90 -25.40 -14.03
N ASP A 92 15.03 -25.94 -13.18
CA ASP A 92 15.38 -26.40 -11.82
C ASP A 92 16.06 -27.78 -11.76
N GLN A 93 16.23 -28.49 -12.89
CA GLN A 93 16.84 -29.83 -12.90
C GLN A 93 18.36 -29.85 -13.12
N SER A 94 19.01 -28.75 -13.53
CA SER A 94 20.40 -28.81 -14.03
C SER A 94 21.46 -28.01 -13.27
N SER A 95 21.17 -27.26 -12.20
CA SER A 95 22.25 -26.58 -11.46
C SER A 95 21.95 -26.28 -10.00
N SER A 96 22.50 -27.11 -9.11
CA SER A 96 22.53 -26.93 -7.65
C SER A 96 23.49 -25.82 -7.17
N ASN A 97 24.00 -24.96 -8.05
CA ASN A 97 25.02 -23.95 -7.73
C ASN A 97 24.67 -22.55 -8.29
N LEU A 98 24.12 -21.70 -7.41
CA LEU A 98 24.53 -20.29 -7.19
C LEU A 98 24.74 -19.33 -8.39
N HIS A 99 23.99 -19.46 -9.49
CA HIS A 99 24.06 -18.48 -10.59
C HIS A 99 22.71 -17.98 -11.11
N PHE A 100 21.73 -17.67 -10.26
CA PHE A 100 20.43 -17.24 -10.81
C PHE A 100 19.68 -16.24 -9.92
N ALA A 101 19.97 -14.95 -10.06
CA ALA A 101 19.29 -13.89 -9.31
C ALA A 101 18.94 -12.62 -10.12
N SER A 102 19.39 -12.47 -11.37
CA SER A 102 19.12 -11.26 -12.17
C SER A 102 17.87 -11.36 -13.04
N LYS A 103 17.49 -12.57 -13.48
CA LYS A 103 16.30 -12.75 -14.33
C LYS A 103 15.02 -12.90 -13.52
N ALA A 104 15.04 -13.62 -12.40
CA ALA A 104 13.86 -13.78 -11.54
C ALA A 104 13.47 -12.48 -10.81
N SER A 105 14.43 -11.61 -10.49
CA SER A 105 14.17 -10.29 -9.88
C SER A 105 13.43 -9.33 -10.82
N ARG A 106 13.61 -9.46 -12.15
CA ARG A 106 12.83 -8.70 -13.16
C ARG A 106 11.35 -9.06 -13.18
N TRP A 107 10.98 -10.25 -12.68
CA TRP A 107 9.59 -10.72 -12.66
C TRP A 107 8.87 -10.48 -11.33
N LEU A 108 9.60 -10.06 -10.29
CA LEU A 108 9.07 -9.86 -8.94
C LEU A 108 9.15 -8.40 -8.48
N ASP A 109 9.40 -7.46 -9.40
CA ASP A 109 9.60 -6.02 -9.13
C ASP A 109 10.63 -5.71 -8.01
N ASP A 110 11.46 -6.70 -7.64
CA ASP A 110 12.61 -6.60 -6.73
C ASP A 110 13.80 -5.87 -7.40
N GLU A 111 13.58 -5.23 -8.55
CA GLU A 111 14.61 -4.50 -9.32
C GLU A 111 15.20 -3.34 -8.50
N HIS A 112 14.38 -2.70 -7.67
CA HIS A 112 14.79 -1.66 -6.72
C HIS A 112 15.78 -2.17 -5.65
N LEU A 113 15.81 -3.48 -5.35
CA LEU A 113 16.75 -4.08 -4.40
C LEU A 113 18.18 -4.19 -4.97
N VAL A 114 18.33 -4.14 -6.29
CA VAL A 114 19.62 -4.38 -6.98
C VAL A 114 20.13 -3.12 -7.68
N LYS A 115 19.24 -2.23 -8.13
CA LYS A 115 19.58 -1.06 -8.96
C LYS A 115 20.31 0.08 -8.23
N GLY A 116 20.30 0.12 -6.90
CA GLY A 116 20.73 1.31 -6.14
C GLY A 116 22.24 1.48 -5.90
N GLY A 117 23.16 0.77 -6.57
CA GLY A 117 24.63 0.89 -6.40
C GLY A 117 25.18 0.68 -4.97
N ARG A 118 24.29 0.49 -4.00
CA ARG A 118 24.49 0.48 -2.56
C ARG A 118 24.18 -0.95 -2.11
N LYS A 119 25.12 -1.57 -1.39
CA LYS A 119 24.97 -2.96 -0.91
C LYS A 119 23.63 -3.12 -0.20
N THR A 120 22.73 -3.93 -0.75
CA THR A 120 21.40 -4.16 -0.18
C THR A 120 21.55 -4.81 1.19
N ASN A 121 20.95 -4.20 2.22
CA ASN A 121 20.92 -4.79 3.54
C ASN A 121 19.83 -5.89 3.57
N TRP A 122 20.21 -7.11 3.16
CA TRP A 122 19.30 -8.26 3.09
C TRP A 122 18.66 -8.62 4.44
N LYS A 123 19.34 -8.33 5.56
CA LYS A 123 18.78 -8.52 6.89
C LYS A 123 17.62 -7.55 7.15
N ARG A 124 17.79 -6.27 6.79
CA ARG A 124 16.71 -5.27 6.86
C ARG A 124 15.54 -5.66 5.96
N GLN A 125 15.83 -6.06 4.73
CA GLN A 125 14.79 -6.51 3.79
C GLN A 125 14.04 -7.74 4.27
N TYR A 126 14.73 -8.71 4.87
CA TYR A 126 14.12 -9.87 5.50
C TYR A 126 13.22 -9.47 6.67
N LYS A 127 13.70 -8.58 7.56
CA LYS A 127 12.92 -8.09 8.71
C LYS A 127 11.65 -7.40 8.22
N LEU A 128 11.78 -6.50 7.26
CA LEU A 128 10.66 -5.78 6.64
C LEU A 128 9.61 -6.76 6.12
N HIS A 129 9.99 -7.67 5.23
CA HIS A 129 9.07 -8.67 4.68
C HIS A 129 8.49 -9.60 5.74
N HIS A 130 9.26 -9.94 6.77
CA HIS A 130 8.76 -10.72 7.90
C HIS A 130 7.68 -9.96 8.68
N ASN A 131 7.90 -8.67 8.94
CA ASN A 131 6.97 -7.78 9.62
C ASN A 131 5.67 -7.64 8.82
N TRP A 132 5.76 -7.42 7.51
CA TRP A 132 4.61 -7.43 6.59
C TRP A 132 3.84 -8.76 6.63
N SER A 133 4.54 -9.91 6.58
CA SER A 133 3.90 -11.22 6.60
C SER A 133 3.18 -11.55 7.90
N LYS A 134 3.55 -10.88 9.00
CA LYS A 134 2.96 -11.06 10.33
C LYS A 134 1.99 -9.96 10.73
N GLY A 135 2.04 -8.81 10.05
CA GLY A 135 1.32 -7.60 10.45
C GLY A 135 1.92 -6.95 11.71
N SER A 136 3.20 -7.19 12.00
CA SER A 136 3.91 -6.50 13.11
C SER A 136 4.38 -5.14 12.60
N CYS A 137 3.99 -4.08 13.30
CA CYS A 137 4.38 -2.72 12.95
C CYS A 137 4.42 -1.83 14.20
N ALA A 138 5.25 -0.80 14.14
CA ALA A 138 5.21 0.31 15.10
C ALA A 138 4.12 1.29 14.66
N VAL A 139 3.30 1.75 15.61
CA VAL A 139 2.14 2.62 15.34
C VAL A 139 2.23 3.87 16.16
N ASP A 140 1.99 4.98 15.49
CA ASP A 140 2.59 6.23 15.85
C ASP A 140 1.78 7.27 15.04
N GLU A 141 1.27 8.33 15.68
CA GLU A 141 0.23 9.20 15.13
C GLU A 141 0.79 10.60 14.79
N ILE A 142 0.38 11.16 13.65
CA ILE A 142 0.68 12.53 13.23
C ILE A 142 -0.63 13.33 13.27
N GLU A 143 -0.69 14.32 14.14
CA GLU A 143 -1.85 15.19 14.26
C GLU A 143 -1.86 16.19 13.10
N VAL A 144 -2.90 16.15 12.27
CA VAL A 144 -2.96 16.94 11.04
C VAL A 144 -3.78 18.22 11.20
N ALA A 145 -4.90 18.12 11.92
CA ALA A 145 -5.78 19.23 12.24
C ALA A 145 -6.47 19.01 13.58
N GLU A 146 -6.50 20.04 14.42
CA GLU A 146 -7.21 20.04 15.71
C GLU A 146 -8.73 20.07 15.53
N GLN A 147 -9.22 20.63 14.42
CA GLN A 147 -10.63 20.71 14.06
C GLN A 147 -10.86 20.13 12.66
N ALA A 148 -12.08 19.64 12.40
CA ALA A 148 -12.44 19.06 11.12
C ALA A 148 -12.33 20.13 10.03
N THR A 149 -11.39 19.95 9.11
CA THR A 149 -11.35 20.82 7.92
C THR A 149 -12.57 20.46 7.07
N VAL A 150 -13.50 21.41 7.01
CA VAL A 150 -14.50 21.49 5.94
C VAL A 150 -13.94 22.56 5.02
N PRO A 151 -13.24 22.18 3.95
CA PRO A 151 -13.35 20.94 3.17
C PRO A 151 -12.28 19.85 3.45
N PRO A 152 -12.42 18.63 2.88
CA PRO A 152 -11.58 17.49 3.21
C PRO A 152 -10.10 17.70 2.90
N LEU A 153 -9.24 17.31 3.84
CA LEU A 153 -7.83 17.05 3.60
C LEU A 153 -7.67 15.95 2.55
N VAL A 154 -6.88 16.21 1.51
CA VAL A 154 -6.49 15.19 0.53
C VAL A 154 -5.05 14.75 0.82
N VAL A 155 -4.81 13.44 0.83
CA VAL A 155 -3.52 12.85 1.21
C VAL A 155 -3.02 11.92 0.12
N GLN A 156 -1.70 11.84 -0.06
CA GLN A 156 -1.04 10.78 -0.83
C GLN A 156 0.31 10.41 -0.22
N LEU A 157 0.61 9.12 -0.17
CA LEU A 157 1.94 8.62 0.22
C LEU A 157 2.71 8.21 -1.04
N HIS A 158 3.96 8.66 -1.16
CA HIS A 158 4.89 8.19 -2.16
C HIS A 158 6.32 8.24 -1.63
N ASP A 159 7.06 7.15 -1.77
CA ASP A 159 8.48 7.01 -1.38
C ASP A 159 8.80 7.52 0.04
N GLY A 160 8.01 7.10 1.03
CA GLY A 160 8.21 7.51 2.42
C GLY A 160 7.89 8.98 2.71
N ILE A 161 7.23 9.69 1.80
CA ILE A 161 6.79 11.08 1.99
C ILE A 161 5.26 11.15 1.86
N ILE A 162 4.63 11.76 2.86
CA ILE A 162 3.19 11.98 2.92
C ILE A 162 2.90 13.41 2.46
N TYR A 163 2.27 13.53 1.29
CA TYR A 163 1.78 14.79 0.74
C TYR A 163 0.36 15.03 1.21
N MET A 164 0.10 16.23 1.70
CA MET A 164 -1.20 16.64 2.21
C MET A 164 -1.58 18.00 1.64
N ALA A 165 -2.80 18.12 1.15
CA ALA A 165 -3.37 19.38 0.73
C ALA A 165 -4.62 19.67 1.54
N ASP A 166 -4.61 20.80 2.23
CA ASP A 166 -5.78 21.41 2.85
C ASP A 166 -6.22 22.65 2.04
N GLN A 167 -7.19 23.41 2.54
CA GLN A 167 -7.69 24.60 1.83
C GLN A 167 -6.62 25.69 1.69
N ASP A 168 -5.67 25.78 2.63
CA ASP A 168 -4.77 26.91 2.76
C ASP A 168 -3.33 26.59 2.39
N SER A 169 -2.95 25.31 2.41
CA SER A 169 -1.58 24.85 2.31
C SER A 169 -1.40 23.44 1.74
N LEU A 170 -0.24 23.26 1.13
CA LEU A 170 0.35 22.00 0.74
C LEU A 170 1.50 21.68 1.71
N ARG A 171 1.45 20.50 2.33
CA ARG A 171 2.43 20.00 3.31
C ARG A 171 3.02 18.68 2.84
N ALA A 172 4.33 18.49 3.04
CA ALA A 172 5.01 17.20 2.87
C ALA A 172 5.63 16.79 4.20
N TRP A 173 5.37 15.55 4.63
CA TRP A 173 5.89 14.97 5.87
C TRP A 173 6.71 13.74 5.56
N SER A 174 7.81 13.55 6.28
CA SER A 174 8.55 12.29 6.24
C SER A 174 7.80 11.21 7.02
N ALA A 175 7.59 10.04 6.43
CA ALA A 175 7.02 8.88 7.12
C ALA A 175 8.07 8.13 7.98
N LYS A 176 9.35 8.49 7.86
CA LYS A 176 10.46 7.86 8.60
C LYS A 176 10.42 8.22 10.08
N VAL A 177 11.23 7.53 10.89
CA VAL A 177 11.28 7.56 12.37
C VAL A 177 11.19 8.96 13.02
N GLU A 178 11.74 10.02 12.41
CA GLU A 178 11.72 11.37 12.99
C GLU A 178 10.49 12.22 12.61
N ARG A 179 9.69 11.78 11.63
CA ARG A 179 8.37 12.33 11.27
C ARG A 179 8.29 13.85 11.19
N GLN A 180 9.25 14.42 10.49
CA GLN A 180 9.38 15.87 10.37
C GLN A 180 8.62 16.39 9.15
N LEU A 181 8.13 17.63 9.28
CA LEU A 181 7.66 18.42 8.16
C LEU A 181 8.84 18.71 7.23
N VAL A 182 8.79 18.16 6.02
CA VAL A 182 9.83 18.32 4.99
C VAL A 182 9.68 19.67 4.29
N ALA A 183 8.44 20.00 3.92
CA ALA A 183 8.13 21.24 3.21
C ALA A 183 6.70 21.68 3.47
N GLN A 184 6.48 22.99 3.42
CA GLN A 184 5.15 23.59 3.46
C GLN A 184 5.07 24.76 2.48
N MET A 185 3.95 24.88 1.80
CA MET A 185 3.62 25.99 0.91
C MET A 185 2.19 26.42 1.16
N SER A 186 1.96 27.72 1.37
CA SER A 186 0.59 28.25 1.39
C SER A 186 0.09 28.54 -0.02
N PHE A 187 -1.20 28.36 -0.25
CA PHE A 187 -1.89 28.73 -1.48
C PHE A 187 -2.24 30.23 -1.56
N ALA A 188 -1.72 31.05 -0.64
CA ALA A 188 -1.98 32.48 -0.48
C ALA A 188 -2.07 33.24 -1.83
N GLY A 189 -3.12 34.07 -1.95
CA GLY A 189 -3.33 34.98 -3.09
C GLY A 189 -4.28 34.48 -4.19
N SER A 190 -4.86 33.28 -4.06
CA SER A 190 -5.86 32.79 -5.01
C SER A 190 -7.11 32.31 -4.27
N ARG A 191 -8.27 32.93 -4.56
CA ARG A 191 -9.59 32.47 -4.09
C ARG A 191 -9.90 31.10 -4.72
N ARG A 192 -9.28 30.04 -4.19
CA ARG A 192 -9.47 28.67 -4.67
C ARG A 192 -10.59 28.00 -3.92
N GLY A 193 -11.27 27.09 -4.60
CA GLY A 193 -12.07 26.08 -3.91
C GLY A 193 -11.18 25.11 -3.12
N PRO A 194 -11.78 24.26 -2.28
CA PRO A 194 -11.12 23.11 -1.66
C PRO A 194 -10.24 22.27 -2.60
N PRO A 195 -9.13 21.67 -2.14
CA PRO A 195 -8.56 20.54 -2.85
C PRO A 195 -9.51 19.34 -2.80
N THR A 196 -9.66 18.63 -3.91
CA THR A 196 -10.58 17.50 -4.06
C THR A 196 -9.89 16.22 -4.51
N SER A 197 -8.72 16.34 -5.15
CA SER A 197 -7.94 15.20 -5.62
C SER A 197 -6.45 15.55 -5.66
N LEU A 198 -5.60 14.55 -5.43
CA LEU A 198 -4.15 14.70 -5.39
C LEU A 198 -3.51 13.45 -6.03
N ALA A 199 -2.54 13.68 -6.91
CA ALA A 199 -1.75 12.63 -7.58
C ALA A 199 -0.26 12.98 -7.54
N VAL A 200 0.59 12.06 -7.12
CA VAL A 200 2.06 12.16 -7.16
C VAL A 200 2.58 11.33 -8.32
N ASP A 201 3.59 11.85 -9.00
CA ASP A 201 4.28 11.15 -10.09
C ASP A 201 5.11 10.00 -9.53
N THR A 202 4.80 8.79 -10.00
CA THR A 202 5.48 7.55 -9.61
C THR A 202 6.56 7.12 -10.59
N SER A 203 6.86 7.93 -11.63
CA SER A 203 7.91 7.61 -12.60
C SER A 203 9.30 7.69 -11.98
N GLU A 204 10.14 6.67 -12.22
CA GLU A 204 11.46 6.46 -11.59
C GLU A 204 12.56 7.43 -12.06
N GLY A 205 12.21 8.61 -12.56
CA GLY A 205 13.12 9.46 -13.35
C GLY A 205 14.01 10.43 -12.59
N GLN A 206 13.62 10.92 -11.40
CA GLN A 206 14.35 11.99 -10.71
C GLN A 206 14.27 11.85 -9.18
N VAL A 207 15.29 11.21 -8.58
CA VAL A 207 15.40 11.03 -7.12
C VAL A 207 15.37 12.35 -6.34
N ALA A 208 15.82 13.45 -6.96
CA ALA A 208 15.90 14.76 -6.30
C ALA A 208 14.58 15.54 -6.27
N THR A 209 13.63 15.25 -7.16
CA THR A 209 12.39 16.05 -7.27
C THR A 209 11.14 15.19 -7.47
N SER A 210 10.13 15.37 -6.62
CA SER A 210 8.82 14.75 -6.80
C SER A 210 7.82 15.75 -7.38
N ARG A 211 7.12 15.37 -8.45
CA ARG A 211 6.05 16.17 -9.04
C ARG A 211 4.69 15.69 -8.54
N LEU A 212 3.77 16.61 -8.31
CA LEU A 212 2.41 16.29 -7.87
C LEU A 212 1.40 17.25 -8.48
N VAL A 213 0.18 16.76 -8.70
CA VAL A 213 -0.95 17.49 -9.23
C VAL A 213 -2.04 17.54 -8.18
N ILE A 214 -2.65 18.72 -8.00
CA ILE A 214 -3.79 18.94 -7.11
C ILE A 214 -4.95 19.47 -7.95
N GLY A 215 -6.09 18.81 -7.87
CA GLY A 215 -7.36 19.28 -8.41
C GLY A 215 -8.19 19.96 -7.33
N PHE A 216 -8.94 20.99 -7.71
CA PHE A 216 -9.77 21.79 -6.80
C PHE A 216 -11.26 21.74 -7.19
N GLU A 217 -12.13 22.15 -6.26
CA GLU A 217 -13.58 22.18 -6.45
C GLU A 217 -14.03 23.16 -7.55
N ASP A 218 -13.30 24.26 -7.73
CA ASP A 218 -13.58 25.28 -8.75
C ASP A 218 -13.19 24.85 -10.18
N GLY A 219 -12.80 23.59 -10.37
CA GLY A 219 -12.34 23.07 -11.65
C GLY A 219 -10.93 23.52 -12.02
N SER A 220 -10.22 24.23 -11.13
CA SER A 220 -8.80 24.54 -11.30
C SER A 220 -7.94 23.33 -10.93
N HIS A 221 -6.72 23.30 -11.43
CA HIS A 221 -5.71 22.34 -11.01
C HIS A 221 -4.32 22.99 -11.00
N GLY A 222 -3.44 22.51 -10.14
CA GLY A 222 -2.06 22.99 -10.01
C GLY A 222 -1.07 21.85 -10.10
N LEU A 223 0.06 22.11 -10.76
CA LEU A 223 1.23 21.23 -10.80
C LEU A 223 2.31 21.84 -9.91
N PHE A 224 2.80 21.04 -8.97
CA PHE A 224 3.82 21.42 -8.00
C PHE A 224 4.98 20.44 -8.08
N SER A 225 6.19 20.90 -7.77
CA SER A 225 7.37 20.06 -7.62
C SER A 225 7.97 20.28 -6.24
N LEU A 226 8.21 19.21 -5.51
CA LEU A 226 8.98 19.21 -4.28
C LEU A 226 10.45 18.95 -4.62
N ASP A 227 11.33 19.86 -4.24
CA ASP A 227 12.76 19.62 -4.19
C ASP A 227 13.11 19.02 -2.82
N HIS A 228 13.62 17.78 -2.84
CA HIS A 228 13.95 17.03 -1.62
C HIS A 228 15.20 17.56 -0.91
N GLU A 229 16.14 18.16 -1.63
CA GLU A 229 17.35 18.72 -1.04
C GLU A 229 17.07 20.09 -0.40
N ALA A 230 16.30 20.93 -1.10
CA ALA A 230 15.95 22.26 -0.60
C ALA A 230 14.79 22.24 0.42
N GLY A 231 14.01 21.17 0.50
CA GLY A 231 12.84 21.08 1.37
C GLY A 231 11.76 22.11 1.01
N ARG A 232 11.60 22.41 -0.28
CA ARG A 232 10.70 23.48 -0.76
C ARG A 232 9.86 23.02 -1.94
N PHE A 233 8.61 23.45 -1.92
CA PHE A 233 7.73 23.33 -3.08
C PHE A 233 8.01 24.47 -4.05
N LYS A 234 8.04 24.14 -5.35
CA LYS A 234 7.96 25.09 -6.47
C LYS A 234 6.66 24.87 -7.21
N VAL A 235 6.00 25.95 -7.58
CA VAL A 235 4.83 25.90 -8.44
C VAL A 235 5.32 25.79 -9.86
N VAL A 236 4.93 24.72 -10.55
CA VAL A 236 5.27 24.53 -11.95
C VAL A 236 4.18 25.17 -12.80
N TYR A 237 2.92 24.78 -12.61
CA TYR A 237 1.82 25.29 -13.44
C TYR A 237 0.54 25.48 -12.64
N ARG A 238 -0.29 26.43 -13.06
CA ARG A 238 -1.63 26.68 -12.50
C ARG A 238 -2.61 26.87 -13.64
N HIS A 239 -3.58 25.98 -13.72
CA HIS A 239 -4.75 26.17 -14.55
C HIS A 239 -5.73 27.09 -13.83
N GLN A 240 -6.37 28.01 -14.57
CA GLN A 240 -7.42 28.86 -14.00
C GLN A 240 -8.67 28.05 -13.67
N ALA A 241 -9.51 28.57 -12.78
CA ALA A 241 -10.81 28.00 -12.48
C ALA A 241 -11.61 27.81 -13.78
N SER A 242 -12.25 26.65 -13.93
CA SER A 242 -12.96 26.30 -15.17
C SER A 242 -14.43 26.03 -14.86
N SER A 243 -15.31 26.39 -15.80
CA SER A 243 -16.75 26.10 -15.69
C SER A 243 -17.09 24.61 -15.88
N ASN A 244 -16.07 23.75 -16.04
CA ASN A 244 -16.24 22.31 -16.24
C ASN A 244 -16.64 21.57 -14.94
N GLY A 245 -16.54 22.25 -13.79
CA GLY A 245 -16.93 21.75 -12.48
C GLY A 245 -15.80 21.08 -11.70
N VAL A 246 -16.15 20.53 -10.55
CA VAL A 246 -15.25 19.91 -9.56
C VAL A 246 -14.29 18.90 -10.19
N VAL A 247 -12.99 19.01 -9.93
CA VAL A 247 -12.02 17.97 -10.32
C VAL A 247 -12.15 16.77 -9.37
N SER A 248 -12.63 15.64 -9.86
CA SER A 248 -12.91 14.45 -9.03
C SER A 248 -11.72 13.50 -8.92
N ALA A 249 -10.90 13.40 -9.96
CA ALA A 249 -9.70 12.56 -9.95
C ALA A 249 -8.61 13.16 -10.84
N VAL A 250 -7.36 12.91 -10.46
CA VAL A 250 -6.17 13.31 -11.21
C VAL A 250 -5.19 12.15 -11.30
N ALA A 251 -4.39 12.13 -12.35
CA ALA A 251 -3.27 11.22 -12.51
C ALA A 251 -2.11 11.93 -13.22
N ILE A 252 -0.88 11.61 -12.84
CA ILE A 252 0.32 12.18 -13.43
C ILE A 252 1.35 11.09 -13.70
N THR A 253 2.00 11.22 -14.86
CA THR A 253 3.20 10.47 -15.24
C THR A 253 3.94 11.42 -16.14
N TRP A 254 4.97 12.08 -15.61
CA TRP A 254 5.59 13.19 -16.32
C TRP A 254 6.10 12.75 -17.70
N PRO A 255 5.78 13.48 -18.79
CA PRO A 255 5.22 14.84 -18.83
C PRO A 255 3.70 14.95 -19.05
N TYR A 256 2.93 13.90 -18.81
CA TYR A 256 1.49 13.89 -19.05
C TYR A 256 0.69 14.02 -17.76
N VAL A 257 -0.38 14.81 -17.82
CA VAL A 257 -1.33 15.00 -16.71
C VAL A 257 -2.74 14.74 -17.21
N VAL A 258 -3.51 14.03 -16.39
CA VAL A 258 -4.90 13.72 -16.65
C VAL A 258 -5.74 14.27 -15.52
N THR A 259 -6.83 14.93 -15.87
CA THR A 259 -7.86 15.39 -14.92
C THR A 259 -9.22 14.84 -15.34
N MET A 260 -9.99 14.35 -14.37
CA MET A 260 -11.38 13.97 -14.54
C MET A 260 -12.24 14.89 -13.67
N THR A 261 -13.30 15.45 -14.24
CA THR A 261 -14.28 16.24 -13.47
C THR A 261 -15.43 15.39 -12.96
N ALA A 262 -16.18 15.89 -11.96
CA ALA A 262 -17.42 15.28 -11.50
C ALA A 262 -18.50 15.22 -12.60
N THR A 263 -18.41 16.10 -13.61
CA THR A 263 -19.26 16.10 -14.81
C THR A 263 -18.81 15.09 -15.89
N GLN A 264 -17.86 14.20 -15.54
CA GLN A 264 -17.33 13.11 -16.38
C GLN A 264 -16.58 13.61 -17.62
N LEU A 265 -15.94 14.77 -17.51
CA LEU A 265 -15.03 15.31 -18.53
C LEU A 265 -13.60 14.92 -18.20
N LEU A 266 -13.01 14.08 -19.06
CA LEU A 266 -11.60 13.71 -19.05
C LEU A 266 -10.83 14.72 -19.89
N SER A 267 -9.86 15.40 -19.30
CA SER A 267 -8.92 16.27 -20.02
C SER A 267 -7.50 15.74 -19.87
N ILE A 268 -6.79 15.67 -20.99
CA ILE A 268 -5.45 15.08 -21.08
C ILE A 268 -4.50 16.15 -21.57
N TYR A 269 -3.48 16.44 -20.77
CA TYR A 269 -2.53 17.51 -20.97
C TYR A 269 -1.14 16.93 -21.21
N SER A 270 -0.40 17.52 -22.15
CA SER A 270 1.02 17.29 -22.36
C SER A 270 1.80 18.54 -21.97
N PHE A 271 2.85 18.35 -21.17
CA PHE A 271 3.82 19.39 -20.89
C PHE A 271 5.04 19.16 -21.79
N GLU A 272 5.40 20.15 -22.59
CA GLU A 272 6.62 20.03 -23.39
C GLU A 272 7.84 20.16 -22.47
N SER A 273 8.66 19.12 -22.39
CA SER A 273 9.95 19.20 -21.70
C SER A 273 10.89 19.99 -22.60
N ARG A 274 11.14 21.26 -22.28
CA ARG A 274 12.17 22.03 -22.98
C ARG A 274 13.52 21.30 -22.84
N SER A 275 14.06 20.83 -23.97
CA SER A 275 15.43 20.37 -24.08
C SER A 275 16.35 21.58 -24.33
N GLY A 276 17.16 21.96 -23.34
CA GLY A 276 18.35 22.82 -23.51
C GLY A 276 18.16 24.33 -23.29
N ASP A 277 18.97 24.88 -22.37
CA ASP A 277 19.51 26.26 -22.27
C ASP A 277 18.63 27.44 -22.70
N ASP A 278 17.68 27.82 -21.84
CA ASP A 278 17.13 29.18 -21.86
C ASP A 278 17.03 29.70 -20.42
N PRO A 279 18.09 30.34 -19.87
CA PRO A 279 18.22 30.67 -18.44
C PRO A 279 17.34 31.85 -17.96
N GLY A 280 16.31 32.24 -18.71
CA GLY A 280 15.51 33.45 -18.46
C GLY A 280 14.01 33.29 -18.30
N ALA A 281 13.44 32.08 -18.45
CA ALA A 281 11.99 31.88 -18.37
C ALA A 281 11.61 30.99 -17.17
N ASP A 282 11.43 31.62 -16.00
CA ASP A 282 11.02 30.94 -14.75
C ASP A 282 9.60 30.34 -14.77
N ASN A 283 8.86 30.52 -15.87
CA ASN A 283 7.55 29.93 -16.08
C ASN A 283 7.63 28.82 -17.14
N PRO A 284 7.22 27.58 -16.83
CA PRO A 284 7.08 26.55 -17.85
C PRO A 284 6.00 26.96 -18.86
N CYS A 285 6.17 26.50 -20.10
CA CYS A 285 5.20 26.70 -21.18
C CYS A 285 3.79 26.23 -20.74
N PRO A 286 2.72 26.90 -21.19
CA PRO A 286 1.37 26.42 -20.93
C PRO A 286 1.21 25.01 -21.48
N PRO A 287 0.53 24.10 -20.76
CA PRO A 287 0.32 22.74 -21.21
C PRO A 287 -0.51 22.72 -22.49
N ARG A 288 -0.18 21.81 -23.38
CA ARG A 288 -0.97 21.52 -24.56
C ARG A 288 -2.08 20.54 -24.17
N LEU A 289 -3.34 20.97 -24.30
CA LEU A 289 -4.49 20.07 -24.21
C LEU A 289 -4.46 19.13 -25.42
N LEU A 290 -4.25 17.84 -25.18
CA LEU A 290 -4.27 16.82 -26.23
C LEU A 290 -5.71 16.47 -26.60
N HIS A 291 -6.51 16.11 -25.60
CA HIS A 291 -7.91 15.72 -25.78
C HIS A 291 -8.78 16.12 -24.59
N SER A 292 -10.05 16.39 -24.89
CA SER A 292 -11.13 16.53 -23.92
C SER A 292 -12.26 15.58 -24.31
N LEU A 293 -12.52 14.58 -23.49
CA LEU A 293 -13.42 13.46 -23.76
C LEU A 293 -14.48 13.39 -22.67
N ARG A 294 -15.76 13.23 -23.05
CA ARG A 294 -16.86 13.16 -22.08
C ARG A 294 -17.51 11.80 -22.10
N SER A 295 -17.59 11.16 -20.94
CA SER A 295 -18.38 9.93 -20.77
C SER A 295 -19.73 10.22 -20.11
N ARG A 296 -20.66 9.25 -20.20
CA ARG A 296 -21.97 9.29 -19.51
C ARG A 296 -22.20 8.08 -18.60
N THR A 297 -21.28 7.11 -18.59
CA THR A 297 -21.43 5.81 -17.93
C THR A 297 -20.52 5.62 -16.72
N VAL A 298 -19.67 6.62 -16.43
CA VAL A 298 -18.65 6.56 -15.38
C VAL A 298 -19.22 7.11 -14.09
N LEU A 299 -19.59 6.23 -13.14
CA LEU A 299 -20.18 6.65 -11.86
C LEU A 299 -19.25 6.36 -10.67
N PRO A 300 -19.23 7.23 -9.65
CA PRO A 300 -18.40 7.05 -8.47
C PRO A 300 -18.90 5.89 -7.58
N PRO A 301 -18.00 5.15 -6.89
CA PRO A 301 -16.54 5.41 -6.82
C PRO A 301 -15.79 5.12 -8.12
N LEU A 302 -14.74 5.90 -8.39
CA LEU A 302 -13.89 5.80 -9.58
C LEU A 302 -12.42 5.94 -9.22
N SER A 303 -11.54 5.42 -10.07
CA SER A 303 -10.09 5.51 -9.95
C SER A 303 -9.48 5.72 -11.33
N THR A 304 -8.52 6.63 -11.44
CA THR A 304 -7.81 6.95 -12.68
C THR A 304 -6.36 6.54 -12.58
N SER A 305 -5.85 5.88 -13.63
CA SER A 305 -4.45 5.51 -13.76
C SER A 305 -3.92 5.97 -15.11
N LEU A 306 -2.68 6.45 -15.12
CA LEU A 306 -1.97 6.88 -16.32
C LEU A 306 -0.74 5.99 -16.45
N ARG A 307 -0.56 5.41 -17.64
CA ARG A 307 0.61 4.59 -17.98
C ARG A 307 1.19 5.11 -19.29
N VAL A 308 2.49 5.36 -19.30
CA VAL A 308 3.19 5.85 -20.49
C VAL A 308 4.14 4.76 -20.96
N ALA A 309 4.01 4.37 -22.23
CA ALA A 309 4.94 3.52 -22.94
C ALA A 309 5.60 4.33 -24.07
N GLU A 310 6.69 3.82 -24.65
CA GLU A 310 7.47 4.52 -25.67
C GLU A 310 6.63 4.98 -26.87
N SER A 311 5.63 4.18 -27.28
CA SER A 311 4.81 4.42 -28.46
C SER A 311 3.38 4.87 -28.15
N ASN A 312 2.94 4.80 -26.89
CA ASN A 312 1.56 5.10 -26.54
C ASN A 312 1.38 5.46 -25.07
N ILE A 313 0.46 6.38 -24.83
CA ILE A 313 -0.06 6.79 -23.54
C ILE A 313 -1.39 6.05 -23.34
N VAL A 314 -1.55 5.40 -22.19
CA VAL A 314 -2.77 4.69 -21.81
C VAL A 314 -3.36 5.36 -20.57
N VAL A 315 -4.57 5.90 -20.74
CA VAL A 315 -5.36 6.44 -19.64
C VAL A 315 -6.44 5.42 -19.31
N SER A 316 -6.41 4.88 -18.10
CA SER A 316 -7.38 3.88 -17.63
C SER A 316 -8.28 4.52 -16.56
N ILE A 317 -9.60 4.40 -16.74
CA ILE A 317 -10.62 4.88 -15.81
C ILE A 317 -11.41 3.68 -15.34
N ALA A 318 -11.24 3.28 -14.09
CA ALA A 318 -12.04 2.25 -13.47
C ALA A 318 -13.20 2.89 -12.69
N TYR A 319 -14.39 2.33 -12.81
CA TYR A 319 -15.61 2.94 -12.27
C TYR A 319 -16.65 1.90 -11.88
N SER A 320 -17.56 2.33 -11.01
CA SER A 320 -18.78 1.56 -10.70
C SER A 320 -19.89 1.90 -11.69
N MET A 321 -20.75 0.93 -12.00
CA MET A 321 -21.94 1.16 -12.82
C MET A 321 -23.11 0.31 -12.32
N PRO A 322 -24.34 0.84 -12.28
CA PRO A 322 -25.52 0.07 -11.91
C PRO A 322 -25.90 -0.90 -13.04
N THR A 323 -26.40 -2.07 -12.66
CA THR A 323 -26.95 -3.07 -13.57
C THR A 323 -28.46 -3.16 -13.37
N TYR A 324 -29.20 -3.22 -14.48
CA TYR A 324 -30.66 -3.19 -14.47
C TYR A 324 -31.22 -4.42 -13.73
N LEU A 325 -31.95 -4.17 -12.64
CA LEU A 325 -32.58 -5.17 -11.75
C LEU A 325 -31.61 -6.08 -10.98
N SER A 326 -30.31 -5.78 -10.97
CA SER A 326 -29.30 -6.67 -10.38
C SER A 326 -28.19 -5.99 -9.60
N GLY A 327 -28.32 -4.69 -9.37
CA GLY A 327 -27.45 -3.96 -8.45
C GLY A 327 -26.35 -3.20 -9.14
N TRP A 328 -25.09 -3.48 -8.81
CA TRP A 328 -23.92 -2.74 -9.25
C TRP A 328 -22.94 -3.68 -9.96
N THR A 329 -21.99 -3.14 -10.70
CA THR A 329 -20.84 -3.85 -11.24
C THR A 329 -19.73 -2.84 -11.46
N VAL A 330 -18.56 -3.30 -11.91
CA VAL A 330 -17.44 -2.45 -12.25
C VAL A 330 -17.10 -2.54 -13.72
N GLY A 331 -16.70 -1.40 -14.27
CA GLY A 331 -16.20 -1.26 -15.62
C GLY A 331 -14.85 -0.57 -15.63
N ILE A 332 -14.12 -0.77 -16.71
CA ILE A 332 -12.91 -0.02 -17.00
C ILE A 332 -12.95 0.50 -18.43
N GLN A 333 -12.60 1.77 -18.59
CA GLN A 333 -12.41 2.42 -19.87
C GLN A 333 -10.93 2.71 -20.07
N GLU A 334 -10.36 2.30 -21.21
CA GLU A 334 -9.00 2.67 -21.59
C GLU A 334 -9.01 3.56 -22.82
N VAL A 335 -8.32 4.68 -22.75
CA VAL A 335 -8.08 5.60 -23.87
C VAL A 335 -6.60 5.56 -24.20
N ARG A 336 -6.29 5.24 -25.46
CA ARG A 336 -4.92 5.13 -25.97
C ARG A 336 -4.63 6.28 -26.92
N ILE A 337 -3.54 6.99 -26.68
CA ILE A 337 -3.14 8.17 -27.41
C ILE A 337 -1.67 8.00 -27.77
N ASP A 338 -1.24 8.48 -28.93
CA ASP A 338 0.18 8.54 -29.23
C ASP A 338 0.85 9.73 -28.48
N PRO A 339 2.19 9.78 -28.40
CA PRO A 339 2.89 10.93 -27.84
C PRO A 339 2.63 12.25 -28.58
N SER A 340 2.17 12.20 -29.85
CA SER A 340 1.88 13.37 -30.67
C SER A 340 0.53 14.03 -30.35
N GLY A 341 -0.35 13.31 -29.64
CA GLY A 341 -1.70 13.72 -29.30
C GLY A 341 -2.79 13.21 -30.25
N LYS A 342 -2.54 12.20 -31.07
CA LYS A 342 -3.54 11.49 -31.87
C LYS A 342 -4.19 10.40 -31.03
N LEU A 343 -5.52 10.44 -30.94
CA LEU A 343 -6.32 9.37 -30.37
C LEU A 343 -6.16 8.10 -31.23
N LEU A 344 -5.59 7.05 -30.65
CA LEU A 344 -5.43 5.76 -31.29
C LEU A 344 -6.70 4.92 -31.13
N GLU A 345 -7.18 4.79 -29.88
CA GLU A 345 -8.31 3.92 -29.58
C GLU A 345 -8.97 4.24 -28.23
N SER A 346 -10.24 3.88 -28.08
CA SER A 346 -10.97 3.86 -26.81
C SER A 346 -11.67 2.51 -26.63
N ARG A 347 -11.36 1.80 -25.54
CA ARG A 347 -11.90 0.47 -25.22
C ARG A 347 -12.65 0.48 -23.91
N LEU A 348 -13.63 -0.42 -23.79
CA LEU A 348 -14.42 -0.62 -22.59
C LEU A 348 -14.47 -2.10 -22.25
N ALA A 349 -14.33 -2.43 -20.97
CA ALA A 349 -14.58 -3.76 -20.44
C ALA A 349 -15.40 -3.68 -19.16
N SER A 350 -16.22 -4.70 -18.91
CA SER A 350 -17.10 -4.78 -17.75
C SER A 350 -16.94 -6.15 -17.09
N ALA A 351 -17.09 -6.18 -15.77
CA ALA A 351 -17.05 -7.42 -14.99
C ALA A 351 -18.34 -8.26 -15.07
N ILE A 352 -19.29 -7.87 -15.93
CA ILE A 352 -20.52 -8.65 -16.18
C ILE A 352 -20.13 -9.96 -16.87
N ASP A 353 -20.40 -11.09 -16.23
CA ASP A 353 -20.14 -12.41 -16.79
C ASP A 353 -20.98 -12.65 -18.07
N GLN A 354 -20.46 -13.45 -19.00
CA GLN A 354 -21.16 -13.84 -20.24
C GLN A 354 -22.45 -14.64 -19.95
N HIS A 355 -22.57 -15.22 -18.75
CA HIS A 355 -23.76 -15.95 -18.28
C HIS A 355 -24.72 -15.10 -17.45
N TYR A 356 -24.44 -13.80 -17.29
CA TYR A 356 -25.30 -12.90 -16.54
C TYR A 356 -26.67 -12.77 -17.21
N ARG A 357 -27.72 -13.32 -16.58
CA ARG A 357 -29.12 -13.15 -16.99
C ARG A 357 -29.84 -12.21 -16.04
N SER A 358 -30.32 -11.09 -16.57
CA SER A 358 -31.17 -10.16 -15.82
C SER A 358 -32.42 -10.87 -15.32
N LEU A 359 -32.85 -10.57 -14.08
CA LEU A 359 -34.03 -11.17 -13.45
C LEU A 359 -35.32 -11.00 -14.28
N ALA A 360 -35.36 -10.05 -15.22
CA ALA A 360 -36.46 -9.86 -16.17
C ALA A 360 -36.65 -11.03 -17.16
N PHE A 361 -35.62 -11.87 -17.37
CA PHE A 361 -35.65 -13.01 -18.29
C PHE A 361 -35.47 -14.36 -17.58
N ALA A 362 -35.60 -14.38 -16.25
CA ALA A 362 -35.54 -15.59 -15.44
C ALA A 362 -36.91 -16.30 -15.31
N SER A 363 -37.91 -15.93 -16.11
CA SER A 363 -39.08 -16.80 -16.32
C SER A 363 -38.69 -17.90 -17.31
N PRO A 364 -38.74 -19.18 -16.92
CA PRO A 364 -38.74 -20.23 -17.93
C PRO A 364 -39.98 -20.02 -18.83
N PRO A 365 -39.90 -20.22 -20.16
CA PRO A 365 -41.13 -20.31 -20.92
C PRO A 365 -41.97 -21.41 -20.28
N MET A 366 -43.24 -21.09 -19.95
CA MET A 366 -44.24 -22.07 -19.56
C MET A 366 -44.40 -23.07 -20.72
N MET A 367 -43.56 -24.09 -20.77
CA MET A 367 -43.88 -25.33 -21.46
C MET A 367 -44.53 -26.23 -20.42
N HIS A 368 -45.84 -26.05 -20.26
CA HIS A 368 -46.69 -27.15 -19.82
C HIS A 368 -46.48 -28.33 -20.79
N HIS A 369 -46.51 -29.55 -20.25
CA HIS A 369 -46.50 -30.83 -20.97
C HIS A 369 -45.13 -31.45 -21.27
N LEU A 370 -44.40 -31.89 -20.23
CA LEU A 370 -43.63 -33.15 -20.25
C LEU A 370 -43.44 -33.66 -18.80
N PRO A 371 -43.65 -34.97 -18.51
CA PRO A 371 -43.49 -35.52 -17.17
C PRO A 371 -42.01 -35.63 -16.82
N GLY A 372 -41.60 -34.97 -15.74
CA GLY A 372 -40.19 -34.89 -15.31
C GLY A 372 -39.65 -36.16 -14.63
N PRO A 373 -38.33 -36.36 -14.62
CA PRO A 373 -37.72 -37.33 -13.74
C PRO A 373 -37.47 -36.73 -12.34
N ALA A 374 -37.64 -37.60 -11.36
CA ALA A 374 -37.50 -37.48 -9.93
C ALA A 374 -36.49 -36.45 -9.36
N ILE A 375 -37.00 -35.70 -8.38
CA ILE A 375 -36.38 -35.17 -7.17
C ILE A 375 -35.02 -35.83 -6.86
N GLY A 376 -33.92 -35.05 -6.89
CA GLY A 376 -32.61 -35.53 -6.45
C GLY A 376 -31.35 -34.80 -6.95
N ALA A 377 -31.47 -33.73 -7.75
CA ALA A 377 -30.29 -32.98 -8.17
C ALA A 377 -29.95 -31.88 -7.13
N LEU A 378 -28.93 -32.15 -6.32
CA LEU A 378 -28.21 -31.17 -5.52
C LEU A 378 -27.94 -29.93 -6.39
N ALA A 379 -28.41 -28.77 -5.94
CA ALA A 379 -28.01 -27.48 -6.51
C ALA A 379 -26.48 -27.44 -6.55
N THR A 380 -25.91 -27.38 -7.75
CA THR A 380 -24.48 -27.16 -7.94
C THR A 380 -24.11 -25.82 -7.29
N PRO A 381 -22.98 -25.73 -6.56
CA PRO A 381 -22.57 -24.52 -5.83
C PRO A 381 -22.30 -23.31 -6.74
N THR A 382 -22.32 -23.51 -8.06
CA THR A 382 -22.16 -22.44 -9.05
C THR A 382 -23.39 -21.52 -9.10
N ALA A 383 -24.61 -21.99 -8.81
CA ALA A 383 -25.82 -21.16 -8.86
C ALA A 383 -25.85 -20.07 -7.77
N THR A 384 -25.17 -20.30 -6.65
CA THR A 384 -25.05 -19.33 -5.55
C THR A 384 -24.04 -18.22 -5.83
N GLU A 385 -22.99 -18.48 -6.63
CA GLU A 385 -21.97 -17.47 -6.95
C GLU A 385 -22.51 -16.29 -7.81
N PHE A 386 -23.68 -16.47 -8.46
CA PHE A 386 -24.29 -15.49 -9.36
C PHE A 386 -25.09 -14.36 -8.68
N ARG A 387 -25.20 -14.32 -7.35
CA ARG A 387 -26.05 -13.36 -6.61
C ARG A 387 -25.34 -12.14 -6.00
N HIS A 388 -24.07 -11.87 -6.34
CA HIS A 388 -23.20 -11.16 -5.39
C HIS A 388 -22.71 -9.77 -5.78
N ILE A 389 -23.39 -9.06 -6.69
CA ILE A 389 -23.13 -7.63 -6.93
C ILE A 389 -24.40 -6.78 -6.78
N HIS A 390 -25.06 -6.85 -5.61
CA HIS A 390 -26.29 -6.08 -5.38
C HIS A 390 -26.09 -4.70 -4.73
N THR A 391 -24.97 -4.45 -4.05
CA THR A 391 -24.75 -3.23 -3.28
C THR A 391 -23.73 -2.31 -3.92
N LYS A 392 -23.95 -0.99 -3.78
CA LYS A 392 -23.03 0.03 -4.28
C LYS A 392 -21.67 -0.16 -3.59
N PRO A 393 -20.55 -0.25 -4.35
CA PRO A 393 -19.22 -0.29 -3.76
C PRO A 393 -18.95 0.93 -2.87
N THR A 394 -18.27 0.72 -1.75
CA THR A 394 -17.87 1.79 -0.82
C THR A 394 -16.63 2.53 -1.32
N SER A 395 -15.67 1.81 -1.89
CA SER A 395 -14.46 2.36 -2.51
C SER A 395 -13.98 1.48 -3.68
N LEU A 396 -13.20 2.08 -4.57
CA LEU A 396 -12.61 1.44 -5.74
C LEU A 396 -11.19 1.95 -5.92
N SER A 397 -10.23 1.02 -6.08
CA SER A 397 -8.82 1.34 -6.31
C SER A 397 -8.29 0.51 -7.46
N TYR A 398 -7.63 1.17 -8.41
CA TYR A 398 -7.07 0.53 -9.60
C TYR A 398 -5.59 0.88 -9.77
N THR A 399 -4.76 -0.16 -9.80
CA THR A 399 -3.37 -0.09 -10.23
C THR A 399 -3.11 -1.31 -11.07
N HIS A 400 -2.82 -1.12 -12.36
CA HIS A 400 -2.68 -2.22 -13.31
C HIS A 400 -1.72 -3.31 -12.79
N PRO A 401 -2.08 -4.61 -12.83
CA PRO A 401 -3.31 -5.20 -13.38
C PRO A 401 -4.47 -5.37 -12.37
N TYR A 402 -4.33 -4.89 -11.14
CA TYR A 402 -5.26 -5.14 -10.05
C TYR A 402 -6.37 -4.08 -9.96
N LEU A 403 -7.63 -4.52 -9.99
CA LEU A 403 -8.80 -3.71 -9.72
C LEU A 403 -9.46 -4.21 -8.43
N LEU A 404 -9.35 -3.44 -7.36
CA LEU A 404 -9.86 -3.79 -6.04
C LEU A 404 -11.10 -2.97 -5.70
N VAL A 405 -12.15 -3.67 -5.25
CA VAL A 405 -13.45 -3.09 -4.93
C VAL A 405 -13.82 -3.44 -3.50
N SER A 406 -14.19 -2.43 -2.72
CA SER A 406 -14.66 -2.62 -1.33
C SER A 406 -16.18 -2.63 -1.28
N HIS A 407 -16.72 -3.49 -0.44
CA HIS A 407 -18.16 -3.65 -0.28
C HIS A 407 -18.63 -3.33 1.14
N PRO A 408 -19.90 -2.91 1.29
CA PRO A 408 -20.47 -2.64 2.59
C PRO A 408 -20.68 -3.91 3.44
N ASP A 409 -20.59 -5.08 2.83
CA ASP A 409 -20.89 -6.39 3.41
C ASP A 409 -19.65 -7.13 3.94
N ASN A 410 -18.66 -6.40 4.48
CA ASN A 410 -17.41 -6.90 5.09
C ASN A 410 -16.42 -7.60 4.16
N THR A 411 -16.61 -7.51 2.85
CA THR A 411 -15.75 -8.17 1.88
C THR A 411 -15.10 -7.19 0.90
N LEU A 412 -14.10 -7.71 0.19
CA LEU A 412 -13.53 -7.06 -0.99
C LEU A 412 -13.74 -7.97 -2.20
N THR A 413 -13.79 -7.41 -3.39
CA THR A 413 -13.71 -8.17 -4.63
C THR A 413 -12.51 -7.69 -5.43
N LEU A 414 -11.63 -8.62 -5.81
CA LEU A 414 -10.51 -8.35 -6.67
C LEU A 414 -10.79 -8.84 -8.09
N TYR A 415 -10.54 -7.98 -9.06
CA TYR A 415 -10.55 -8.29 -10.48
C TYR A 415 -9.15 -8.12 -11.06
N LEU A 416 -8.79 -8.97 -12.02
CA LEU A 416 -7.58 -8.84 -12.82
C LEU A 416 -7.94 -8.24 -14.17
N VAL A 417 -7.32 -7.10 -14.48
CA VAL A 417 -7.49 -6.41 -15.74
C VAL A 417 -6.35 -6.79 -16.68
N THR A 418 -6.71 -7.44 -17.78
CA THR A 418 -5.77 -7.73 -18.86
C THR A 418 -5.89 -6.62 -19.90
N SER A 419 -4.83 -5.82 -20.05
CA SER A 419 -4.72 -4.75 -21.03
C SER A 419 -3.52 -5.05 -21.92
N THR A 420 -3.78 -5.44 -23.16
CA THR A 420 -2.76 -5.72 -24.18
C THR A 420 -2.92 -4.77 -25.36
N ALA A 421 -2.03 -4.89 -26.35
CA ALA A 421 -2.12 -4.11 -27.58
C ALA A 421 -3.48 -4.24 -28.27
N ASP A 422 -4.17 -5.39 -28.16
CA ASP A 422 -5.39 -5.69 -28.93
C ASP A 422 -6.62 -5.99 -28.06
N MET A 423 -6.44 -6.24 -26.76
CA MET A 423 -7.53 -6.70 -25.89
C MET A 423 -7.56 -5.95 -24.56
N LEU A 424 -8.78 -5.65 -24.10
CA LEU A 424 -9.07 -5.20 -22.74
C LEU A 424 -10.14 -6.12 -22.15
N THR A 425 -9.81 -6.85 -21.09
CA THR A 425 -10.75 -7.74 -20.39
C THR A 425 -10.60 -7.63 -18.88
N ILE A 426 -11.71 -7.89 -18.18
CA ILE A 426 -11.75 -8.00 -16.72
C ILE A 426 -12.03 -9.47 -16.39
N SER A 427 -11.25 -10.06 -15.47
CA SER A 427 -11.46 -11.43 -15.01
C SER A 427 -12.77 -11.60 -14.24
N ALA A 428 -13.18 -12.85 -14.00
CA ALA A 428 -14.15 -13.12 -12.95
C ALA A 428 -13.63 -12.58 -11.60
N GLY A 429 -14.49 -11.91 -10.84
CA GLY A 429 -14.14 -11.32 -9.55
C GLY A 429 -13.86 -12.38 -8.50
N SER A 430 -12.77 -12.23 -7.75
CA SER A 430 -12.43 -13.09 -6.61
C SER A 430 -12.78 -12.38 -5.30
N ARG A 431 -13.68 -12.98 -4.52
CA ARG A 431 -14.10 -12.44 -3.23
C ARG A 431 -13.04 -12.69 -2.18
N LEU A 432 -12.62 -11.63 -1.48
CA LEU A 432 -11.69 -11.68 -0.37
C LEU A 432 -12.46 -11.49 0.94
N TRP A 433 -12.29 -12.45 1.84
CA TRP A 433 -12.94 -12.50 3.15
C TRP A 433 -11.89 -12.24 4.24
N GLY A 434 -12.27 -11.47 5.24
CA GLY A 434 -11.40 -11.20 6.37
C GLY A 434 -11.99 -10.20 7.34
N HIS A 435 -12.53 -9.08 6.85
CA HIS A 435 -13.09 -8.07 7.74
C HIS A 435 -14.31 -8.58 8.49
N THR A 436 -14.47 -8.11 9.71
CA THR A 436 -15.61 -8.42 10.58
C THR A 436 -16.74 -7.40 10.43
N SER A 437 -16.46 -6.26 9.80
CA SER A 437 -17.43 -5.19 9.53
C SER A 437 -17.25 -4.60 8.12
N SER A 438 -18.20 -3.76 7.72
CA SER A 438 -18.21 -3.04 6.44
C SER A 438 -16.84 -2.42 6.12
N VAL A 439 -16.34 -2.55 4.88
CA VAL A 439 -15.05 -1.97 4.49
C VAL A 439 -15.28 -0.54 4.00
N SER A 440 -14.66 0.46 4.63
CA SER A 440 -14.78 1.86 4.18
C SER A 440 -13.82 2.19 3.05
N GLY A 441 -12.58 1.72 3.14
CA GLY A 441 -11.51 2.03 2.20
C GLY A 441 -10.64 0.83 1.86
N ALA A 442 -10.16 0.78 0.62
CA ALA A 442 -9.07 -0.09 0.22
C ALA A 442 -8.19 0.57 -0.84
N HIS A 443 -6.89 0.31 -0.77
CA HIS A 443 -5.91 0.77 -1.74
C HIS A 443 -5.10 -0.42 -2.26
N VAL A 444 -4.87 -0.47 -3.57
CA VAL A 444 -4.03 -1.50 -4.21
C VAL A 444 -2.80 -0.87 -4.85
N GLY A 445 -1.64 -1.44 -4.57
CA GLY A 445 -0.36 -1.02 -5.12
C GLY A 445 0.06 -1.87 -6.32
N GLY A 446 1.03 -1.41 -7.10
CA GLY A 446 1.52 -2.09 -8.30
C GLY A 446 2.22 -3.44 -8.04
N ARG A 447 2.50 -3.76 -6.78
CA ARG A 447 3.32 -4.93 -6.35
C ARG A 447 2.48 -6.08 -5.78
N GLY A 448 1.23 -6.20 -6.21
CA GLY A 448 0.33 -7.26 -5.73
C GLY A 448 0.11 -7.26 -4.21
N LYS A 449 0.22 -6.09 -3.57
CA LYS A 449 -0.19 -5.86 -2.18
C LYS A 449 -1.39 -4.94 -2.16
N ALA A 450 -2.26 -5.12 -1.18
CA ALA A 450 -3.33 -4.17 -0.89
C ALA A 450 -3.50 -3.98 0.60
N VAL A 451 -4.08 -2.85 0.97
CA VAL A 451 -4.45 -2.53 2.35
C VAL A 451 -5.92 -2.13 2.37
N SER A 452 -6.66 -2.58 3.38
CA SER A 452 -8.05 -2.18 3.58
C SER A 452 -8.38 -1.94 5.04
N VAL A 453 -9.32 -1.01 5.27
CA VAL A 453 -9.74 -0.56 6.59
C VAL A 453 -11.24 -0.75 6.77
N SER A 454 -11.62 -1.22 7.95
CA SER A 454 -13.02 -1.33 8.36
C SER A 454 -13.66 0.05 8.55
N ARG A 455 -14.97 0.12 8.43
CA ARG A 455 -15.77 1.33 8.65
C ARG A 455 -15.60 1.86 10.08
N ARG A 456 -15.45 0.96 11.06
CA ARG A 456 -15.18 1.28 12.46
C ARG A 456 -13.75 1.76 12.71
N GLY A 457 -12.83 1.56 11.76
CA GLY A 457 -11.42 1.94 11.88
C GLY A 457 -10.62 1.13 12.89
N ASP A 458 -11.20 0.03 13.39
CA ASP A 458 -10.60 -0.90 14.36
C ASP A 458 -9.81 -2.02 13.69
N GLU A 459 -10.08 -2.28 12.42
CA GLU A 459 -9.51 -3.41 11.69
C GLU A 459 -8.86 -2.92 10.40
N LEU A 460 -7.54 -3.06 10.35
CA LEU A 460 -6.72 -2.80 9.17
C LEU A 460 -6.10 -4.14 8.71
N ARG A 461 -6.24 -4.46 7.43
CA ARG A 461 -5.74 -5.71 6.85
C ARG A 461 -4.83 -5.47 5.67
N ILE A 462 -3.73 -6.21 5.63
CA ILE A 462 -2.83 -6.32 4.47
C ILE A 462 -3.22 -7.57 3.69
N TRP A 463 -3.23 -7.45 2.37
CA TRP A 463 -3.53 -8.54 1.45
C TRP A 463 -2.35 -8.78 0.52
N GLU A 464 -1.95 -10.05 0.40
CA GLU A 464 -1.01 -10.50 -0.63
C GLU A 464 -1.81 -11.06 -1.81
N LEU A 465 -1.86 -10.31 -2.90
CA LEU A 465 -2.62 -10.60 -4.12
C LEU A 465 -1.79 -11.36 -5.17
N GLU A 466 -0.49 -11.53 -4.93
CA GLU A 466 0.42 -12.26 -5.82
C GLU A 466 0.17 -13.78 -5.83
N GLY A 467 0.35 -14.40 -7.00
CA GLY A 467 0.30 -15.86 -7.18
C GLY A 467 -0.90 -16.40 -7.95
N GLY A 468 -1.75 -15.53 -8.49
CA GLY A 468 -2.80 -15.87 -9.47
C GLY A 468 -3.93 -16.76 -8.92
N PHE A 469 -5.16 -16.25 -8.95
CA PHE A 469 -6.36 -16.93 -8.46
C PHE A 469 -6.81 -18.13 -9.30
N ALA A 470 -6.18 -18.34 -10.46
CA ALA A 470 -6.44 -19.48 -11.33
C ALA A 470 -5.85 -20.80 -10.79
N SER A 471 -4.83 -20.74 -9.92
CA SER A 471 -4.20 -21.95 -9.37
C SER A 471 -5.03 -22.56 -8.24
N ILE A 472 -5.07 -23.90 -8.16
CA ILE A 472 -5.75 -24.62 -7.06
C ILE A 472 -5.17 -24.23 -5.70
N ALA A 473 -3.87 -23.92 -5.63
CA ALA A 473 -3.22 -23.45 -4.41
C ALA A 473 -3.71 -22.06 -3.97
N ALA A 474 -3.94 -21.13 -4.90
CA ALA A 474 -4.52 -19.82 -4.60
C ALA A 474 -5.99 -19.92 -4.18
N LYS A 475 -6.78 -20.80 -4.83
CA LYS A 475 -8.17 -21.07 -4.41
C LYS A 475 -8.24 -21.64 -2.99
N ARG A 476 -7.29 -22.51 -2.60
CA ARG A 476 -7.19 -22.99 -1.21
C ARG A 476 -6.87 -21.87 -0.22
N ARG A 477 -5.95 -20.95 -0.54
CA ARG A 477 -5.64 -19.80 0.32
C ARG A 477 -6.80 -18.82 0.47
N LEU A 478 -7.54 -18.58 -0.63
CA LEU A 478 -8.80 -17.82 -0.59
C LEU A 478 -9.80 -18.47 0.38
N ALA A 479 -9.94 -19.79 0.30
CA ALA A 479 -10.86 -20.55 1.14
C ALA A 479 -10.43 -20.64 2.61
N THR A 480 -9.12 -20.65 2.90
CA THR A 480 -8.60 -20.69 4.28
C THR A 480 -8.47 -19.31 4.93
N GLY A 481 -8.63 -18.21 4.19
CA GLY A 481 -8.48 -16.85 4.72
C GLY A 481 -7.02 -16.39 4.91
N ASP A 482 -6.04 -17.24 4.53
CA ASP A 482 -4.59 -17.01 4.65
C ASP A 482 -4.02 -15.97 3.67
N MET A 483 -4.90 -15.19 3.04
CA MET A 483 -4.54 -14.10 2.13
C MET A 483 -4.50 -12.75 2.82
N SER A 484 -5.03 -12.66 4.04
CA SER A 484 -5.09 -11.43 4.80
C SER A 484 -4.34 -11.55 6.12
N VAL A 485 -3.66 -10.46 6.47
CA VAL A 485 -2.97 -10.32 7.74
C VAL A 485 -3.55 -9.10 8.44
N GLN A 486 -4.15 -9.32 9.61
CA GLN A 486 -4.62 -8.22 10.44
C GLN A 486 -3.43 -7.51 11.06
N LEU A 487 -3.41 -6.18 10.96
CA LEU A 487 -2.35 -5.38 11.55
C LEU A 487 -2.48 -5.35 13.06
N ARG A 488 -1.38 -5.67 13.73
CA ARG A 488 -1.26 -5.70 15.18
C ARG A 488 -0.21 -4.67 15.58
N PRO A 489 -0.63 -3.51 16.09
CA PRO A 489 0.27 -2.54 16.67
C PRO A 489 1.09 -3.20 17.77
N GLU A 490 2.41 -3.16 17.68
CA GLU A 490 3.24 -3.52 18.83
C GLU A 490 3.05 -2.43 19.89
N LYS A 491 2.39 -2.76 21.01
CA LYS A 491 2.37 -1.86 22.16
C LYS A 491 3.82 -1.65 22.60
N ARG A 492 4.34 -0.43 22.44
CA ARG A 492 5.56 -0.02 23.14
C ARG A 492 5.35 -0.36 24.62
N PRO A 493 6.24 -1.13 25.28
CA PRO A 493 6.12 -1.37 26.70
C PRO A 493 6.30 -0.02 27.40
N THR A 494 5.18 0.62 27.73
CA THR A 494 5.14 1.67 28.75
C THR A 494 5.68 1.05 30.02
N ALA A 495 6.73 1.67 30.58
CA ALA A 495 7.34 1.24 31.84
C ALA A 495 6.26 0.92 32.87
N GLU A 496 6.35 -0.28 33.47
CA GLU A 496 5.40 -0.71 34.48
C GLU A 496 5.36 0.30 35.63
N PRO A 497 4.18 0.80 36.05
CA PRO A 497 4.05 1.35 37.37
C PRO A 497 4.11 0.18 38.36
N SER A 498 5.07 0.25 39.26
CA SER A 498 5.30 -0.68 40.36
C SER A 498 4.00 -1.03 41.10
N GLN A 499 3.80 -2.33 41.34
CA GLN A 499 2.75 -2.90 42.17
C GLN A 499 2.71 -2.24 43.57
N ALA A 500 1.58 -1.64 43.92
CA ALA A 500 1.06 -1.60 45.29
C ALA A 500 -0.43 -1.21 45.28
N GLY A 501 -1.29 -2.01 45.92
CA GLY A 501 -2.61 -1.58 46.38
C GLY A 501 -3.80 -2.23 45.67
N LEU A 502 -4.37 -3.26 46.30
CA LEU A 502 -5.69 -3.80 46.01
C LEU A 502 -6.80 -2.77 46.32
N ASP A 503 -7.87 -2.85 45.54
CA ASP A 503 -9.25 -2.42 45.81
C ASP A 503 -9.47 -1.02 46.41
N VAL A 504 -9.88 -0.08 45.55
CA VAL A 504 -11.01 0.87 45.69
C VAL A 504 -10.86 1.91 44.57
N VAL A 505 -11.39 1.63 43.37
CA VAL A 505 -12.13 2.56 42.46
C VAL A 505 -12.83 1.68 41.41
N LYS A 506 -13.81 0.88 41.85
CA LYS A 506 -14.92 0.41 41.00
C LYS A 506 -16.12 1.28 41.36
N GLN A 507 -16.11 2.55 40.95
CA GLN A 507 -17.24 3.50 40.92
C GLN A 507 -16.68 4.91 40.72
N ALA A 508 -16.44 5.30 39.45
CA ALA A 508 -16.48 6.68 38.94
C ALA A 508 -15.86 6.74 37.53
N ALA A 509 -16.53 6.13 36.55
CA ALA A 509 -16.56 6.54 35.14
C ALA A 509 -17.53 5.62 34.38
N GLY A 510 -18.71 5.41 34.96
CA GLY A 510 -19.89 4.90 34.23
C GLY A 510 -20.69 6.12 33.78
N ALA A 511 -20.27 6.68 32.65
CA ALA A 511 -21.01 7.61 31.81
C ALA A 511 -20.25 7.68 30.48
N ASP A 512 -20.95 7.38 29.38
CA ASP A 512 -20.49 7.33 27.98
C ASP A 512 -19.92 6.00 27.43
N GLU A 513 -20.48 4.86 27.85
CA GLU A 513 -20.33 3.60 27.08
C GLU A 513 -21.24 3.52 25.82
N ASP A 514 -22.02 4.57 25.53
CA ASP A 514 -22.90 4.67 24.35
C ASP A 514 -22.58 5.85 23.40
N ALA A 515 -21.46 6.58 23.60
CA ALA A 515 -21.16 7.84 22.89
C ALA A 515 -19.81 7.87 22.13
N SER A 516 -19.37 6.75 21.55
CA SER A 516 -18.22 6.76 20.62
C SER A 516 -18.45 5.84 19.43
N GLU A 517 -19.58 6.03 18.74
CA GLU A 517 -19.62 5.78 17.30
C GLU A 517 -18.59 6.71 16.63
N LEU A 518 -17.36 6.21 16.50
CA LEU A 518 -16.31 6.79 15.66
C LEU A 518 -16.86 6.86 14.23
N THR A 519 -17.53 7.94 13.92
CA THR A 519 -18.05 8.20 12.59
C THR A 519 -16.90 8.72 11.75
N LEU A 520 -16.73 8.06 10.60
CA LEU A 520 -16.10 8.57 9.38
C LEU A 520 -14.57 8.47 9.34
N SER A 521 -14.04 7.25 9.29
CA SER A 521 -12.90 7.06 8.38
C SER A 521 -13.38 7.46 6.99
N ARG A 522 -12.93 8.62 6.47
CA ARG A 522 -13.06 8.97 5.04
C ARG A 522 -12.33 7.98 4.12
N GLY A 523 -11.84 6.85 4.67
CA GLY A 523 -11.40 5.67 3.95
C GLY A 523 -10.10 5.86 3.21
N TRP A 524 -9.42 7.01 3.39
CA TRP A 524 -8.16 7.23 2.71
C TRP A 524 -7.06 6.39 3.34
N ILE A 525 -6.42 5.59 2.49
CA ILE A 525 -5.31 4.71 2.81
C ILE A 525 -4.25 4.92 1.73
N GLY A 526 -3.00 5.11 2.16
CA GLY A 526 -1.83 5.04 1.30
C GLY A 526 -0.80 4.11 1.91
N PHE A 527 -0.03 3.40 1.09
CA PHE A 527 1.05 2.57 1.60
C PHE A 527 2.20 2.52 0.59
N ASP A 528 3.40 2.31 1.11
CA ASP A 528 4.62 2.03 0.36
C ASP A 528 5.24 0.72 0.87
N ASP A 529 6.52 0.47 0.58
CA ASP A 529 7.20 -0.75 1.03
C ASP A 529 7.50 -0.78 2.53
N GLU A 530 7.62 0.38 3.17
CA GLU A 530 8.06 0.52 4.55
C GLU A 530 6.92 0.90 5.49
N ASN A 531 5.89 1.58 5.00
CA ASN A 531 4.86 2.23 5.79
C ASN A 531 3.45 2.03 5.22
N VAL A 532 2.47 1.97 6.12
CA VAL A 532 1.04 2.12 5.80
C VAL A 532 0.51 3.34 6.54
N VAL A 533 -0.26 4.19 5.86
CA VAL A 533 -0.81 5.42 6.42
C VAL A 533 -2.32 5.43 6.25
N VAL A 534 -3.02 5.76 7.33
CA VAL A 534 -4.49 5.82 7.37
C VAL A 534 -4.92 7.16 7.94
N LEU A 535 -5.85 7.84 7.27
CA LEU A 535 -6.48 9.05 7.81
C LEU A 535 -7.63 8.66 8.74
N LYS A 536 -7.51 9.03 10.02
CA LYS A 536 -8.52 8.79 11.06
C LYS A 536 -9.14 10.12 11.47
N GLU A 537 -10.47 10.17 11.43
CA GLU A 537 -11.27 11.25 11.99
C GLU A 537 -11.77 10.81 13.37
N GLN A 538 -11.53 11.62 14.39
CA GLN A 538 -12.02 11.40 15.76
C GLN A 538 -13.38 12.07 15.95
N SER A 539 -14.15 11.65 16.95
CA SER A 539 -15.52 12.13 17.22
C SER A 539 -15.63 13.65 17.44
N GLN A 540 -14.53 14.32 17.79
CA GLN A 540 -14.46 15.77 17.97
C GLN A 540 -14.09 16.53 16.67
N GLY A 541 -14.06 15.84 15.52
CA GLY A 541 -13.62 16.40 14.24
C GLY A 541 -12.09 16.48 14.09
N ARG A 542 -11.33 16.10 15.11
CA ARG A 542 -9.87 16.05 15.04
C ARG A 542 -9.42 15.03 13.99
N GLN A 543 -8.52 15.42 13.10
CA GLN A 543 -7.97 14.54 12.07
C GLN A 543 -6.52 14.19 12.39
N ALA A 544 -6.23 12.89 12.40
CA ALA A 544 -4.90 12.37 12.62
C ALA A 544 -4.54 11.34 11.54
N LEU A 545 -3.30 11.36 11.09
CA LEU A 545 -2.72 10.31 10.26
C LEU A 545 -2.05 9.29 11.16
N VAL A 546 -2.52 8.05 11.08
CA VAL A 546 -1.89 6.93 11.77
C VAL A 546 -0.90 6.29 10.80
N VAL A 547 0.38 6.29 11.18
CA VAL A 547 1.46 5.73 10.36
C VAL A 547 1.96 4.44 11.02
N TYR A 548 1.82 3.34 10.29
CA TYR A 548 2.26 2.00 10.64
C TYR A 548 3.60 1.73 9.95
N ASP A 549 4.69 1.69 10.71
CA ASP A 549 6.06 1.47 10.22
C ASP A 549 6.46 -0.01 10.40
N PHE A 550 6.92 -0.65 9.32
CA PHE A 550 7.31 -2.06 9.28
C PHE A 550 8.84 -2.29 9.34
N THR A 551 9.65 -1.24 9.50
CA THR A 551 11.13 -1.32 9.42
C THR A 551 11.82 -1.96 10.62
#